data_AF-A0A4R1RMF3-F1
#
_entry.id   AF-A0A4R1RMF3-F1
#
_cell.length_a   1.000
_cell.length_b   1.000
_cell.length_c   1.000
_cell.angle_alpha   90.00
_cell.angle_beta   90.00
_cell.angle_gamma   90.00
#
_symmetry.space_group_name_H-M   'P 1'
#
loop_
_entity.id
_entity.type
_entity.pdbx_description
1 polymer ?
#
loop_
_entity_poly.entity_id
_entity_poly.type
_entity_poly.pdbx_seq_one_letter_code
_entity_poly.pdbx_strand_id
1 'polypeptide(L)'
;MKKSILTVLAVLLISISAMAQSKNEKRAIKATNNKIELIEKITKLSDLEKETFTELNNAFAIKHFSLRDLKESDPAKYKEEVKANGADFAKKLTAALGKERSTEIINASKKKKNNKKKNKKE
;
A
#
# COMPACT_ATOMS: atom_id res chain seq x y z
N MET A 1 -12.68 -43.90 -15.84
CA MET A 1 -12.78 -43.09 -14.59
C MET A 1 -11.39 -42.84 -14.00
N LYS A 2 -10.57 -41.97 -14.60
CA LYS A 2 -9.18 -41.67 -14.12
C LYS A 2 -8.79 -40.18 -14.30
N LYS A 3 -9.74 -39.27 -14.48
CA LYS A 3 -9.45 -37.85 -14.77
C LYS A 3 -9.93 -36.86 -13.69
N SER A 4 -10.53 -37.35 -12.61
CA SER A 4 -11.18 -36.49 -11.60
C SER A 4 -10.33 -36.20 -10.36
N ILE A 5 -9.13 -36.76 -10.25
CA ILE A 5 -8.27 -36.59 -9.06
C ILE A 5 -7.38 -35.35 -9.17
N LEU A 6 -7.09 -34.87 -10.39
CA LEU A 6 -6.19 -33.74 -10.58
C LEU A 6 -6.81 -32.37 -10.23
N THR A 7 -8.14 -32.26 -10.29
CA THR A 7 -8.86 -30.99 -10.04
C THR A 7 -9.03 -30.67 -8.56
N VAL A 8 -8.86 -31.64 -7.65
CA VAL A 8 -9.05 -31.41 -6.20
C VAL A 8 -7.81 -30.79 -5.55
N LEU A 9 -6.61 -31.04 -6.10
CA LEU A 9 -5.34 -30.48 -5.59
C LEU A 9 -5.20 -28.97 -5.86
N ALA A 10 -5.82 -28.44 -6.92
CA ALA A 10 -5.78 -27.02 -7.24
C ALA A 10 -6.70 -26.17 -6.31
N VAL A 11 -7.78 -26.75 -5.78
CA VAL A 11 -8.72 -26.05 -4.89
C VAL A 11 -8.23 -26.03 -3.44
N LEU A 12 -7.41 -27.01 -3.05
CA LEU A 12 -6.79 -27.07 -1.72
C LEU A 12 -5.66 -26.05 -1.51
N LEU A 13 -5.04 -25.52 -2.58
CA LEU A 13 -4.02 -24.47 -2.46
C LEU A 13 -4.59 -23.06 -2.27
N ILE A 14 -5.85 -22.83 -2.64
CA ILE A 14 -6.51 -21.52 -2.45
C ILE A 14 -7.05 -21.35 -1.02
N SER A 15 -7.27 -22.46 -0.31
CA SER A 15 -7.84 -22.46 1.05
C SER A 15 -6.81 -22.22 2.17
N ILE A 16 -5.51 -22.24 1.86
CA ILE A 16 -4.44 -21.99 2.85
C ILE A 16 -4.10 -20.48 2.95
N SER A 17 -4.51 -19.66 1.99
CA SER A 17 -4.30 -18.20 2.02
C SER A 17 -5.12 -17.48 3.10
N ALA A 18 -6.03 -18.18 3.78
CA ALA A 18 -6.75 -17.69 4.94
C ALA A 18 -5.95 -17.85 6.26
N MET A 19 -4.64 -18.12 6.19
CA MET A 19 -3.76 -17.97 7.35
C MET A 19 -3.88 -16.55 7.91
N ALA A 20 -4.08 -16.47 9.22
CA ALA A 20 -4.43 -15.27 9.96
C ALA A 20 -3.54 -14.06 9.60
N GLN A 21 -4.08 -13.13 8.80
CA GLN A 21 -3.41 -11.85 8.55
C GLN A 21 -3.20 -11.10 9.87
N SER A 22 -1.96 -10.64 10.11
CA SER A 22 -1.62 -9.89 11.30
C SER A 22 -2.43 -8.57 11.39
N LYS A 23 -2.57 -8.01 12.60
CA LYS A 23 -3.26 -6.72 12.80
C LYS A 23 -2.63 -5.60 11.95
N ASN A 24 -1.32 -5.67 11.71
CA ASN A 24 -0.60 -4.72 10.88
C ASN A 24 -0.87 -4.91 9.39
N GLU A 25 -1.00 -6.16 8.90
CA GLU A 25 -1.39 -6.44 7.51
C GLU A 25 -2.80 -5.94 7.20
N LYS A 26 -3.79 -6.23 8.06
CA LYS A 26 -5.16 -5.72 7.88
C LYS A 26 -5.19 -4.19 7.83
N ARG A 27 -4.40 -3.56 8.69
CA ARG A 27 -4.25 -2.10 8.71
C ARG A 27 -3.57 -1.57 7.45
N ALA A 28 -2.55 -2.27 6.96
CA ALA A 28 -1.82 -1.92 5.75
C ALA A 28 -2.74 -1.97 4.52
N ILE A 29 -3.48 -3.06 4.35
CA ILE A 29 -4.45 -3.22 3.25
C ILE A 29 -5.47 -2.08 3.26
N LYS A 30 -6.06 -1.78 4.42
CA LYS A 30 -7.01 -0.66 4.54
C LYS A 30 -6.37 0.68 4.18
N ALA A 31 -5.15 0.95 4.65
CA ALA A 31 -4.44 2.18 4.34
C ALA A 31 -4.10 2.30 2.85
N THR A 32 -3.74 1.18 2.21
CA THR A 32 -3.46 1.09 0.79
C THR A 32 -4.70 1.32 -0.06
N ASN A 33 -5.82 0.66 0.26
CA ASN A 33 -7.09 0.86 -0.45
C ASN A 33 -7.56 2.31 -0.38
N ASN A 34 -7.47 2.94 0.80
CA ASN A 34 -7.78 4.37 0.94
C ASN A 34 -6.89 5.26 0.06
N LYS A 35 -5.60 4.92 -0.11
CA LYS A 35 -4.70 5.66 -1.00
C LYS A 35 -5.05 5.45 -2.46
N ILE A 36 -5.37 4.22 -2.86
CA ILE A 36 -5.83 3.90 -4.22
C ILE A 36 -7.07 4.72 -4.56
N GLU A 37 -8.06 4.77 -3.67
CA GLU A 37 -9.25 5.62 -3.86
C GLU A 37 -8.93 7.12 -3.95
N LEU A 38 -7.84 7.59 -3.33
CA LEU A 38 -7.40 8.99 -3.47
C LEU A 38 -6.69 9.22 -4.80
N ILE A 39 -5.87 8.27 -5.22
CA ILE A 39 -5.17 8.34 -6.50
C ILE A 39 -6.19 8.32 -7.63
N GLU A 40 -7.15 7.40 -7.61
CA GLU A 40 -8.20 7.24 -8.64
C GLU A 40 -9.14 8.45 -8.76
N LYS A 41 -9.19 9.32 -7.75
CA LYS A 41 -9.90 10.61 -7.84
C LYS A 41 -9.15 11.67 -8.65
N ILE A 42 -7.84 11.49 -8.83
CA ILE A 42 -6.95 12.47 -9.48
C ILE A 42 -6.46 11.93 -10.83
N THR A 43 -6.11 10.64 -10.88
CA THR A 43 -5.57 9.97 -12.06
C THR A 43 -6.05 8.52 -12.09
N LYS A 44 -6.48 8.05 -13.26
CA LYS A 44 -6.94 6.67 -13.43
C LYS A 44 -5.74 5.73 -13.39
N LEU A 45 -5.80 4.68 -12.56
CA LEU A 45 -4.79 3.62 -12.53
C LEU A 45 -5.18 2.50 -13.49
N SER A 46 -4.22 1.96 -14.22
CA SER A 46 -4.38 0.66 -14.88
C SER A 46 -4.37 -0.48 -13.85
N ASP A 47 -4.82 -1.67 -14.25
CA ASP A 47 -4.83 -2.83 -13.36
C ASP A 47 -3.42 -3.18 -12.87
N LEU A 48 -2.43 -3.12 -13.77
CA LEU A 48 -1.01 -3.34 -13.44
C LEU A 48 -0.47 -2.30 -12.45
N GLU A 49 -0.80 -1.02 -12.65
CA GLU A 49 -0.38 0.05 -11.75
C GLU A 49 -1.01 -0.10 -10.37
N LYS A 50 -2.28 -0.52 -10.33
CA LYS A 50 -3.03 -0.75 -9.10
C LYS A 50 -2.46 -1.91 -8.32
N GLU A 51 -2.15 -3.02 -8.99
CA GLU A 51 -1.52 -4.19 -8.38
C GLU A 51 -0.13 -3.85 -7.84
N THR A 52 0.73 -3.24 -8.68
CA THR A 52 2.09 -2.82 -8.31
C THR A 52 2.06 -1.86 -7.12
N PHE A 53 1.18 -0.86 -7.14
CA PHE A 53 1.04 0.09 -6.04
C PHE A 53 0.52 -0.61 -4.77
N THR A 54 -0.43 -1.53 -4.92
CA THR A 54 -1.00 -2.27 -3.78
C THR A 54 0.06 -3.06 -3.05
N GLU A 55 0.85 -3.85 -3.79
CA GLU A 55 1.93 -4.67 -3.23
C GLU A 55 2.97 -3.80 -2.52
N LEU A 56 3.50 -2.79 -3.21
CA LEU A 56 4.56 -1.94 -2.68
C LEU A 56 4.09 -1.08 -1.50
N ASN A 57 2.88 -0.51 -1.56
CA ASN A 57 2.36 0.33 -0.49
C ASN A 57 1.90 -0.50 0.72
N ASN A 58 1.47 -1.75 0.53
CA ASN A 58 1.23 -2.68 1.63
C ASN A 58 2.52 -2.97 2.40
N ALA A 59 3.60 -3.35 1.69
CA ALA A 59 4.90 -3.60 2.30
C ALA A 59 5.42 -2.35 3.04
N PHE A 60 5.33 -1.18 2.40
CA PHE A 60 5.67 0.11 3.02
C PHE A 60 4.88 0.36 4.31
N ALA A 61 3.57 0.15 4.29
CA ALA A 61 2.69 0.40 5.43
C ALA A 61 2.96 -0.59 6.58
N ILE A 62 3.17 -1.87 6.29
CA ILE A 62 3.54 -2.88 7.29
C ILE A 62 4.83 -2.47 7.99
N LYS A 63 5.89 -2.17 7.22
CA LYS A 63 7.16 -1.71 7.78
C LYS A 63 7.00 -0.41 8.57
N HIS A 64 6.19 0.53 8.09
CA HIS A 64 5.94 1.77 8.83
C HIS A 64 5.25 1.50 10.18
N PHE A 65 4.32 0.56 10.26
CA PHE A 65 3.64 0.21 11.50
C PHE A 65 4.53 -0.55 12.47
N SER A 66 5.45 -1.39 11.99
CA SER A 66 6.42 -2.08 12.85
C SER A 66 7.45 -1.14 13.46
N LEU A 67 7.69 0.03 12.87
CA LEU A 67 8.58 1.05 13.43
C LEU A 67 7.95 1.87 14.57
N ARG A 68 6.66 1.68 14.88
CA ARG A 68 5.94 2.56 15.80
C ARG A 68 6.56 2.60 17.20
N ASP A 69 7.10 1.49 17.67
CA ASP A 69 7.67 1.39 19.02
C ASP A 69 8.96 2.23 19.14
N LEU A 70 9.73 2.34 18.05
CA LEU A 70 10.91 3.21 17.99
C LEU A 70 10.56 4.69 18.15
N LYS A 71 9.33 5.10 17.84
CA LYS A 71 8.93 6.51 17.91
C LYS A 71 9.10 7.08 19.31
N GLU A 72 8.86 6.28 20.34
CA GLU A 72 8.95 6.67 21.74
C GLU A 72 10.31 6.28 22.35
N SER A 73 10.85 5.11 21.98
CA SER A 73 12.11 4.61 22.55
C SER A 73 13.37 5.21 21.93
N ASP A 74 13.37 5.47 20.62
CA ASP A 74 14.50 6.03 19.87
C ASP A 74 14.00 6.87 18.67
N PRO A 75 13.62 8.13 18.92
CA PRO A 75 13.04 9.00 17.90
C PRO A 75 13.98 9.30 16.72
N ALA A 76 15.29 9.28 16.96
CA ALA A 76 16.29 9.50 15.92
C ALA A 76 16.28 8.35 14.93
N LYS A 77 16.39 7.11 15.44
CA LYS A 77 16.32 5.90 14.62
C LYS A 77 14.97 5.72 13.94
N TYR A 78 13.87 6.07 14.61
CA TYR A 78 12.55 6.08 13.98
C TYR A 78 12.52 6.98 12.73
N LYS A 79 13.06 8.20 12.83
CA LYS A 79 13.10 9.14 11.71
C LYS A 79 13.94 8.62 10.54
N GLU A 80 15.09 8.01 10.83
CA GLU A 80 15.97 7.43 9.83
C GLU A 80 15.29 6.26 9.10
N GLU A 81 14.71 5.31 9.83
CA GLU A 81 14.04 4.14 9.27
C GLU A 81 12.79 4.51 8.46
N VAL A 82 12.01 5.50 8.92
CA VAL A 82 10.86 6.01 8.16
C VAL A 82 11.32 6.66 6.85
N LYS A 83 12.41 7.45 6.88
CA LYS A 83 12.98 8.05 5.69
C LYS A 83 13.49 6.99 4.72
N ALA A 84 14.21 5.98 5.22
CA ALA A 84 14.71 4.85 4.42
C ALA A 84 13.57 4.06 3.78
N ASN A 85 12.51 3.75 4.55
CA ASN A 85 11.32 3.06 4.05
C ASN A 85 10.61 3.87 2.93
N GLY A 86 10.49 5.19 3.10
CA GLY A 86 9.90 6.06 2.08
C GLY A 86 10.75 6.15 0.80
N ALA A 87 12.08 6.21 0.95
CA ALA A 87 13.01 6.23 -0.19
C ALA A 87 13.00 4.89 -0.95
N ASP A 88 12.98 3.77 -0.23
CA ASP A 88 12.89 2.43 -0.82
C ASP A 88 11.58 2.25 -1.60
N PHE A 89 10.45 2.65 -1.01
CA PHE A 89 9.15 2.64 -1.69
C PHE A 89 9.17 3.47 -2.99
N ALA A 90 9.66 4.71 -2.93
CA ALA A 90 9.75 5.57 -4.11
C ALA A 90 10.67 4.96 -5.19
N LYS A 91 11.83 4.43 -4.79
CA LYS A 91 12.78 3.78 -5.70
C LYS A 91 12.15 2.57 -6.40
N LYS A 92 11.47 1.69 -5.66
CA LYS A 92 10.80 0.50 -6.20
C LYS A 92 9.66 0.88 -7.15
N LEU A 93 8.85 1.87 -6.77
CA LEU A 93 7.75 2.34 -7.63
C LEU A 93 8.27 3.00 -8.91
N THR A 94 9.33 3.81 -8.83
CA THR A 94 10.00 4.38 -10.01
C THR A 94 10.63 3.31 -10.90
N ALA A 95 11.21 2.26 -10.32
CA ALA A 95 11.75 1.15 -11.09
C ALA A 95 10.64 0.36 -11.83
N ALA A 96 9.46 0.20 -11.23
CA ALA A 96 8.36 -0.55 -11.82
C ALA A 96 7.55 0.24 -12.85
N LEU A 97 7.27 1.52 -12.60
CA LEU A 97 6.33 2.32 -13.40
C LEU A 97 6.98 3.49 -14.14
N GLY A 98 8.29 3.72 -13.93
CA GLY A 98 8.99 4.89 -14.46
C GLY A 98 8.87 6.14 -13.58
N LYS A 99 9.80 7.08 -13.77
CA LYS A 99 9.95 8.27 -12.92
C LYS A 99 8.74 9.20 -12.95
N GLU A 100 8.21 9.48 -14.14
CA GLU A 100 7.09 10.41 -14.29
C GLU A 100 5.83 9.85 -13.65
N ARG A 101 5.46 8.63 -14.02
CA ARG A 101 4.24 7.99 -13.54
C ARG A 101 4.28 7.71 -12.04
N SER A 102 5.41 7.22 -11.51
CA SER A 102 5.57 7.05 -10.06
C SER A 102 5.44 8.38 -9.30
N THR A 103 5.99 9.47 -9.84
CA THR A 103 5.86 10.80 -9.22
C THR A 103 4.40 11.26 -9.19
N GLU A 104 3.66 11.08 -10.29
CA GLU A 104 2.24 11.40 -10.38
C GLU A 104 1.43 10.63 -9.33
N ILE A 105 1.62 9.31 -9.26
CA ILE A 105 0.93 8.42 -8.30
C ILE A 105 1.26 8.82 -6.86
N ILE A 106 2.54 9.07 -6.54
CA ILE A 106 2.96 9.49 -5.21
C ILE A 106 2.31 10.83 -4.84
N ASN A 107 2.30 11.80 -5.75
CA ASN A 107 1.72 13.11 -5.51
C ASN A 107 0.20 13.03 -5.34
N ALA A 108 -0.49 12.23 -6.15
CA ALA A 108 -1.92 11.97 -6.03
C ALA A 108 -2.25 11.32 -4.67
N SER A 109 -1.40 10.41 -4.18
CA SER A 109 -1.59 9.75 -2.88
C SER A 109 -1.41 10.67 -1.66
N LYS A 110 -0.65 11.77 -1.81
CA LYS A 110 -0.35 12.74 -0.74
C LYS A 110 -1.34 13.90 -0.70
N LYS A 111 -2.01 14.19 -1.82
CA LYS A 111 -2.94 15.31 -1.91
C LYS A 111 -4.12 15.02 -0.99
N LYS A 112 -4.16 15.71 0.16
CA LYS A 112 -5.35 15.68 1.02
C LYS A 112 -6.54 16.11 0.17
N LYS A 113 -7.70 15.48 0.40
CA LYS A 113 -8.99 16.02 -0.04
C LYS A 113 -8.95 17.50 0.37
N ASN A 114 -8.87 18.42 -0.59
CA ASN A 114 -9.16 19.82 -0.33
C ASN A 114 -10.61 19.83 0.12
N ASN A 115 -10.84 19.58 1.41
CA ASN A 115 -12.09 19.91 2.04
C ASN A 115 -12.19 21.40 1.82
N LYS A 116 -13.05 21.76 0.86
CA LYS A 116 -13.69 23.07 0.81
C LYS A 116 -14.07 23.43 2.25
N LYS A 117 -13.21 24.20 2.93
CA LYS A 117 -13.68 25.20 3.88
C LYS A 117 -14.45 26.22 3.02
N LYS A 118 -15.62 25.84 2.52
CA LYS A 118 -16.61 26.82 2.08
C LYS A 118 -17.13 27.43 3.37
N ASN A 119 -16.71 28.67 3.60
CA ASN A 119 -17.34 29.70 4.41
C ASN A 119 -18.46 29.21 5.35
N LYS A 120 -18.12 29.02 6.63
CA LYS A 120 -19.05 29.35 7.72
C LYS A 120 -18.46 30.57 8.43
N LYS A 121 -18.71 31.74 7.84
CA LYS A 121 -18.79 33.00 8.58
C LYS A 121 -20.28 33.31 8.59
N GLU A 122 -20.92 32.93 9.69
CA GLU A 122 -22.15 33.58 10.16
C GLU A 122 -21.76 34.96 10.72
#